data_AF-W6TM18-F1
#
_entry.id   AF-W6TM18-F1
#
_cell.length_a   1.000
_cell.length_b   1.000
_cell.length_c   1.000
_cell.angle_alpha   90.00
_cell.angle_beta   90.00
_cell.angle_gamma   90.00
#
_symmetry.space_group_name_H-M   'P 1'
#
loop_
_entity.id
_entity.type
_entity.pdbx_description
1 polymer ?
#
loop_
_entity_poly.entity_id
_entity_poly.type
_entity_poly.pdbx_seq_one_letter_code
_entity_poly.pdbx_strand_id
1 'polypeptide(L)'
;MYFGDYKNFPDVTLNPKLLWEFNLSDFDYSEMRDVVVQRVIERGWPKDWYFILNKYGVEGVKLAIKNLAYLNDKDMIFVSHQFNIPITSMKCYEKKQSVNHTGTPKHFNE
;
A
#
# COMPACT_ATOMS: atom_id res chain seq x y z
N MET A 1 7.46 -13.57 5.41
CA MET A 1 7.08 -12.63 4.35
C MET A 1 7.50 -13.23 3.01
N TYR A 2 6.60 -13.32 2.02
CA TYR A 2 6.89 -13.88 0.69
C TYR A 2 8.07 -13.22 -0.02
N PHE A 3 8.29 -11.91 0.16
CA PHE A 3 9.43 -11.16 -0.39
C PHE A 3 10.63 -11.09 0.56
N GLY A 4 10.80 -12.07 1.46
CA GLY A 4 11.83 -12.03 2.51
C GLY A 4 13.27 -12.08 1.98
N ASP A 5 13.45 -12.49 0.73
CA ASP A 5 14.71 -12.60 0.00
C ASP A 5 15.12 -11.32 -0.72
N TYR A 6 14.39 -10.21 -0.55
CA TYR A 6 14.63 -8.92 -1.23
C TYR A 6 16.09 -8.40 -1.13
N LYS A 7 16.80 -8.76 -0.05
CA LYS A 7 18.21 -8.41 0.17
C LYS A 7 19.17 -9.05 -0.84
N ASN A 8 18.76 -10.13 -1.50
CA ASN A 8 19.54 -10.77 -2.57
C ASN A 8 19.46 -9.99 -3.90
N PHE A 9 18.64 -8.94 -3.96
CA PHE A 9 18.36 -8.17 -5.16
C PHE A 9 18.57 -6.67 -4.93
N PRO A 10 19.79 -6.21 -4.56
CA PRO A 10 20.02 -4.82 -4.18
C PRO A 10 19.85 -3.82 -5.34
N ASP A 11 20.13 -4.24 -6.57
CA ASP A 11 20.18 -3.36 -7.75
C ASP A 11 18.87 -3.32 -8.56
N VAL A 12 17.77 -3.83 -8.00
CA VAL A 12 16.47 -3.79 -8.67
C VAL A 12 15.94 -2.36 -8.78
N THR A 13 15.32 -2.06 -9.90
CA THR A 13 14.68 -0.78 -10.17
C THR A 13 13.17 -0.94 -10.21
N LEU A 14 12.47 0.15 -9.87
CA LEU A 14 11.02 0.24 -10.04
C LEU A 14 10.66 0.34 -11.52
N ASN A 15 9.63 -0.37 -11.96
CA ASN A 15 9.05 -0.18 -13.27
C ASN A 15 8.41 1.22 -13.38
N PRO A 16 8.93 2.12 -14.24
CA PRO A 16 8.45 3.50 -14.33
C PRO A 16 6.98 3.59 -14.78
N LYS A 17 6.44 2.56 -15.43
CA LYS A 17 5.02 2.51 -15.84
C LYS A 17 4.06 2.48 -14.66
N LEU A 18 4.52 2.15 -13.45
CA LEU A 18 3.72 2.22 -12.23
C LEU A 18 3.40 3.67 -11.81
N LEU A 19 4.18 4.63 -12.30
CA LEU A 19 4.11 6.05 -11.99
C LEU A 19 3.85 6.89 -13.26
N TRP A 20 3.10 6.34 -14.22
CA TRP A 20 2.89 6.94 -15.55
C TRP A 20 2.28 8.35 -15.49
N GLU A 21 1.61 8.69 -14.40
CA GLU A 21 1.02 10.01 -14.17
C GLU A 21 2.02 11.07 -13.64
N PHE A 22 3.26 10.68 -13.30
CA PHE A 22 4.27 11.58 -12.73
C PHE A 22 5.39 11.91 -13.73
N ASN A 23 5.91 13.13 -13.65
CA ASN A 23 7.18 13.46 -14.28
C ASN A 23 8.34 12.90 -13.44
N LEU A 24 9.05 11.92 -13.96
CA LEU A 24 10.11 11.21 -13.23
C LEU A 24 11.45 11.96 -13.19
N SER A 25 11.62 13.07 -13.93
CA SER A 25 12.87 13.87 -13.88
C SER A 25 13.15 14.44 -12.50
N ASP A 26 12.09 14.86 -11.79
CA ASP A 26 12.16 15.56 -10.51
C ASP A 26 11.38 14.82 -9.41
N PHE A 27 11.18 13.51 -9.59
CA PHE A 27 10.37 12.71 -8.66
C PHE A 27 11.15 12.33 -7.41
N ASP A 28 10.75 12.88 -6.27
CA ASP A 28 11.31 12.50 -4.97
C ASP A 28 10.62 11.25 -4.42
N TYR A 29 11.30 10.10 -4.56
CA TYR A 29 10.84 8.81 -4.02
C TYR A 29 10.63 8.82 -2.51
N SER A 30 11.34 9.67 -1.76
CA SER A 30 11.23 9.77 -0.30
C SER A 30 9.95 10.49 0.10
N GLU A 31 9.67 11.63 -0.52
CA GLU A 31 8.42 12.39 -0.30
C GLU A 31 7.20 11.61 -0.82
N MET A 32 7.36 10.93 -1.95
CA MET A 32 6.30 10.17 -2.61
C MET A 32 6.18 8.72 -2.16
N ARG A 33 6.79 8.34 -1.03
CA ARG A 33 6.83 6.97 -0.52
C ARG A 33 5.48 6.28 -0.54
N ASP A 34 4.45 6.91 0.01
CA ASP A 34 3.13 6.31 0.17
C ASP A 34 2.49 6.02 -1.21
N VAL A 35 2.66 6.93 -2.17
CA VAL A 35 2.21 6.75 -3.56
C VAL A 35 2.95 5.58 -4.22
N VAL A 36 4.28 5.55 -4.10
CA VAL A 36 5.10 4.47 -4.70
C VAL A 36 4.68 3.12 -4.12
N VAL A 37 4.57 3.01 -2.80
CA VAL A 37 4.14 1.77 -2.13
C VAL A 37 2.74 1.36 -2.59
N GLN A 38 1.79 2.30 -2.67
CA GLN A 38 0.45 2.00 -3.19
C GLN A 38 0.49 1.44 -4.62
N ARG A 39 1.26 2.05 -5.52
CA ARG A 39 1.35 1.60 -6.91
C ARG A 39 1.96 0.20 -7.04
N VAL A 40 2.93 -0.13 -6.19
CA VAL A 40 3.51 -1.48 -6.13
C VAL A 40 2.51 -2.49 -5.59
N ILE A 41 1.71 -2.13 -4.58
CA ILE A 41 0.65 -3.00 -4.06
C ILE A 41 -0.38 -3.31 -5.15
N GLU A 42 -0.85 -2.29 -5.86
CA GLU A 42 -1.94 -2.41 -6.83
C GLU A 42 -1.53 -3.13 -8.12
N ARG A 43 -0.28 -2.97 -8.57
CA ARG A 43 0.15 -3.32 -9.95
C ARG A 43 1.58 -3.87 -10.06
N GLY A 44 2.31 -3.95 -8.95
CA GLY A 44 3.74 -4.27 -8.95
C GLY A 44 4.04 -5.75 -9.14
N TRP A 45 5.17 -6.02 -9.79
CA TRP A 45 5.77 -7.35 -9.92
C TRP A 45 6.82 -7.56 -8.81
N PRO A 46 7.33 -8.79 -8.61
CA PRO A 46 8.28 -9.07 -7.52
C PRO A 46 9.47 -8.10 -7.44
N LYS A 47 10.01 -7.65 -8.58
CA LYS A 47 11.10 -6.66 -8.61
C LYS A 47 10.71 -5.30 -8.02
N ASP A 48 9.47 -4.87 -8.24
CA ASP A 48 8.94 -3.62 -7.70
C ASP A 48 8.77 -3.71 -6.17
N TRP A 49 8.36 -4.88 -5.68
CA TRP A 49 8.31 -5.19 -4.25
C TRP A 49 9.70 -5.16 -3.61
N TYR A 50 10.68 -5.78 -4.25
CA TYR A 50 12.06 -5.74 -3.78
C TYR A 50 12.61 -4.31 -3.78
N PHE A 51 12.29 -3.50 -4.78
CA PHE A 51 12.66 -2.09 -4.82
C PHE A 51 12.14 -1.32 -3.61
N ILE A 52 10.84 -1.39 -3.29
CA ILE A 52 10.29 -0.62 -2.15
C ILE A 52 10.84 -1.12 -0.80
N LEU A 53 11.15 -2.41 -0.68
CA LEU A 53 11.74 -2.97 0.53
C LEU A 53 13.21 -2.59 0.71
N ASN A 54 13.98 -2.50 -0.38
CA ASN A 54 15.35 -1.99 -0.35
C ASN A 54 15.38 -0.47 -0.08
N LYS A 55 14.47 0.27 -0.73
CA LYS A 55 14.44 1.75 -0.65
C LYS A 55 13.94 2.27 0.70
N TYR A 56 12.88 1.67 1.25
CA TYR A 56 12.22 2.20 2.46
C TYR A 56 12.39 1.30 3.69
N GLY A 57 12.88 0.08 3.51
CA GLY A 57 12.89 -0.94 4.56
C GLY A 57 11.49 -1.45 4.89
N VAL A 58 11.43 -2.56 5.63
CA VAL A 58 10.17 -3.22 6.02
C VAL A 58 9.27 -2.26 6.82
N GLU A 59 9.84 -1.55 7.81
CA GLU A 59 9.05 -0.62 8.64
C GLU A 59 8.58 0.61 7.85
N GLY A 60 9.37 1.11 6.90
CA GLY A 60 8.94 2.21 6.03
C GLY A 60 7.77 1.81 5.13
N VAL A 61 7.79 0.60 4.58
CA VAL A 61 6.67 0.06 3.80
C VAL A 61 5.43 -0.17 4.69
N LYS A 62 5.60 -0.71 5.89
CA LYS A 62 4.49 -0.88 6.86
C LYS A 62 3.84 0.45 7.24
N LEU A 63 4.65 1.49 7.46
CA LEU A 63 4.15 2.83 7.76
C LEU A 63 3.37 3.41 6.58
N ALA A 64 3.87 3.26 5.35
CA ALA A 64 3.16 3.67 4.14
C ALA A 64 1.81 2.97 4.00
N ILE A 65 1.78 1.63 4.13
CA ILE A 65 0.55 0.82 4.06
C ILE A 65 -0.52 1.34 5.03
N LYS A 66 -0.15 1.59 6.30
CA LYS A 66 -1.08 2.10 7.31
C LYS A 66 -1.64 3.47 6.97
N ASN A 67 -0.88 4.29 6.24
CA ASN A 67 -1.24 5.66 5.88
C ASN A 67 -2.08 5.78 4.60
N LEU A 68 -2.17 4.72 3.78
CA LEU A 68 -2.89 4.78 2.51
C LEU A 68 -4.35 5.16 2.72
N ALA A 69 -4.81 6.14 1.94
CA ALA A 69 -6.19 6.60 1.97
C ALA A 69 -7.17 5.58 1.38
N TYR A 70 -6.67 4.72 0.49
CA TYR A 70 -7.47 3.71 -0.20
C TYR A 70 -6.62 2.48 -0.56
N LEU A 71 -7.21 1.30 -0.40
CA LEU A 71 -6.83 0.02 -1.00
C LEU A 71 -8.11 -0.79 -1.21
N ASN A 72 -8.17 -1.68 -2.19
CA ASN A 72 -9.29 -2.63 -2.30
C ASN A 72 -9.16 -3.72 -1.22
N ASP A 73 -10.22 -4.51 -1.01
CA ASP A 73 -10.26 -5.50 0.07
C ASP A 73 -9.24 -6.62 -0.10
N LYS A 74 -8.98 -7.06 -1.34
CA LYS A 74 -8.00 -8.10 -1.63
C LYS A 74 -6.58 -7.61 -1.29
N ASP A 75 -6.27 -6.37 -1.65
CA ASP A 75 -4.96 -5.77 -1.38
C ASP A 75 -4.75 -5.55 0.11
N MET A 76 -5.77 -5.07 0.84
CA MET A 76 -5.70 -4.92 2.30
C MET A 76 -5.43 -6.25 3.00
N ILE A 77 -6.15 -7.31 2.62
CA ILE A 77 -5.96 -8.66 3.19
C ILE A 77 -4.56 -9.18 2.86
N PHE A 78 -4.12 -9.00 1.61
CA PHE A 78 -2.80 -9.41 1.16
C PHE A 78 -1.69 -8.75 1.97
N VAL A 79 -1.69 -7.40 2.08
CA VAL A 79 -0.64 -6.69 2.83
C VAL A 79 -0.74 -6.92 4.34
N SER A 80 -1.95 -7.11 4.87
CA SER A 80 -2.17 -7.53 6.26
C SER A 80 -1.44 -8.83 6.57
N HIS A 81 -1.66 -9.87 5.75
CA HIS A 81 -1.02 -11.17 5.91
C HIS A 81 0.49 -11.08 5.68
N GLN A 82 0.91 -10.36 4.63
CA GLN A 82 2.31 -10.30 4.22
C GLN A 82 3.21 -9.61 5.24
N PHE A 83 2.70 -8.56 5.90
CA PHE A 83 3.47 -7.72 6.83
C PHE A 83 3.02 -7.85 8.29
N ASN A 84 2.09 -8.76 8.58
CA ASN A 84 1.48 -8.92 9.89
C ASN A 84 0.93 -7.58 10.46
N ILE A 85 0.19 -6.85 9.62
CA ILE A 85 -0.45 -5.58 9.98
C ILE A 85 -1.94 -5.85 10.19
N PRO A 86 -2.52 -5.59 11.38
CA PRO A 86 -3.96 -5.67 11.56
C PRO A 86 -4.67 -4.73 10.58
N ILE A 87 -5.67 -5.21 9.84
CA ILE A 87 -6.44 -4.40 8.88
C ILE A 87 -7.07 -3.15 9.54
N THR A 88 -7.42 -3.24 10.82
CA THR A 88 -7.95 -2.15 11.62
C THR A 88 -6.97 -1.00 11.85
N SER A 89 -5.67 -1.23 11.62
CA SER A 89 -4.63 -0.19 11.71
C SER A 89 -4.41 0.56 10.39
N MET A 90 -5.15 0.22 9.34
CA MET A 90 -5.05 0.85 8.03
C MET A 90 -6.12 1.94 7.90
N LYS A 91 -5.71 3.18 7.58
CA LYS A 91 -6.63 4.31 7.38
C LYS A 91 -7.72 4.03 6.33
N CYS A 92 -7.37 3.31 5.28
CA CYS A 92 -8.32 2.93 4.22
C CYS A 92 -9.43 1.98 4.70
N TYR A 93 -9.20 1.20 5.77
CA TYR A 93 -10.21 0.34 6.37
C TYR A 93 -11.19 1.14 7.25
N GLU A 94 -10.67 2.03 8.10
CA GLU A 94 -11.49 2.89 8.98
C GLU A 94 -12.48 3.76 8.18
N LYS A 95 -12.03 4.31 7.04
CA LYS A 95 -12.87 5.11 6.14
C LYS A 95 -14.02 4.29 5.55
N LYS A 96 -13.77 3.04 5.15
CA LYS A 96 -14.81 2.14 4.63
C LYS A 96 -15.87 1.84 5.70
N GLN A 97 -15.45 1.57 6.94
CA GLN A 97 -16.38 1.34 8.05
C GLN A 97 -17.26 2.56 8.33
N SER A 98 -16.68 3.76 8.29
CA SER A 98 -17.43 5.00 8.51
C SER A 98 -18.54 5.19 7.47
N VAL A 99 -18.25 4.94 6.19
CA VAL A 99 -19.24 5.01 5.10
C VAL A 99 -20.35 3.97 5.30
N ASN A 100 -19.98 2.73 5.66
CA ASN A 100 -20.94 1.64 5.86
C ASN A 100 -21.84 1.86 7.08
N HIS A 101 -21.33 2.45 8.16
CA HIS A 101 -22.11 2.77 9.36
C HIS A 101 -23.03 3.98 9.20
N THR A 102 -22.70 4.93 8.31
CA THR A 102 -23.58 6.07 8.00
C THR A 102 -24.71 5.73 7.02
N GLY A 103 -24.74 4.51 6.48
CA GLY A 103 -25.68 4.06 5.44
C GLY A 103 -26.90 3.28 5.93
N THR A 104 -27.08 3.00 7.22
CA THR A 104 -28.33 2.41 7.73
C THR A 104 -29.39 3.50 7.95
N PRO A 105 -30.53 3.50 7.23
CA PRO A 105 -31.67 4.34 7.60
C PRO A 105 -32.16 3.92 8.98
N LYS A 106 -32.18 4.87 9.93
CA LYS A 106 -32.88 4.69 11.19
C LYS A 106 -34.39 4.78 10.93
N HIS A 107 -35.11 3.75 11.37
CA HIS A 107 -36.57 3.62 11.48
C HIS A 107 -37.43 3.58 10.21
N PHE A 108 -38.14 2.46 10.06
CA PHE A 108 -39.60 2.52 10.12
C PHE A 108 -40.09 1.40 11.04
N ASN A 109 -40.68 1.80 12.18
CA ASN A 109 -41.55 0.95 12.98
C ASN A 109 -42.92 0.97 12.30
N GLU A 110 -43.49 -0.19 11.99
CA GLU A 110 -44.89 -0.57 12.23
C GLU A 110 -45.05 -2.06 11.95
#